data_AF-A0A7C6BSN9-F1
#
_entry.id   AF-A0A7C6BSN9-F1
#
_cell.length_a   1.000
_cell.length_b   1.000
_cell.length_c   1.000
_cell.angle_alpha   90.00
_cell.angle_beta   90.00
_cell.angle_gamma   90.00
#
_symmetry.space_group_name_H-M   'P 1'
#
loop_
_entity.id
_entity.type
_entity.pdbx_description
1 polymer ?
#
loop_
_entity_poly.entity_id
_entity_poly.type
_entity_poly.pdbx_seq_one_letter_code
_entity_poly.pdbx_strand_id
1 'polypeptide(L)'
;MAPENLKIIGTAHVSEKSVEEVKNTIIESHPDVVAVELDVNRYHNLINEKKGITQDKDIKIREILKGNNISMLLVSGFLSYFQKKIGEEVGVKPGSEMLAATEAAEEVGSQVALIDRDIQITL
;
A
#
# COMPACT_ATOMS: atom_id res chain seq x y z
N MET A 1 7.28 7.95 29.78
CA MET A 1 8.31 7.31 28.93
C MET A 1 7.62 6.22 28.14
N ALA A 2 7.96 6.03 26.87
CA ALA A 2 7.49 4.85 26.15
C ALA A 2 8.00 3.58 26.86
N PRO A 3 7.24 2.47 26.84
CA PRO A 3 7.73 1.18 27.33
C PRO A 3 9.08 0.84 26.68
N GLU A 4 10.02 0.25 27.43
CA GLU A 4 11.33 -0.15 26.87
C GLU A 4 11.21 -1.14 25.69
N ASN A 5 10.08 -1.84 25.61
CA ASN A 5 9.75 -2.83 24.58
C ASN A 5 8.85 -2.29 23.46
N LEU A 6 8.69 -0.96 23.32
CA LEU A 6 7.84 -0.37 22.29
C LEU A 6 8.55 0.75 21.54
N LYS A 7 8.69 0.60 20.22
CA LYS A 7 9.13 1.65 19.31
C LYS A 7 7.99 2.00 18.35
N ILE A 8 7.68 3.30 18.24
CA ILE A 8 6.68 3.83 17.31
C ILE A 8 7.41 4.58 16.21
N ILE A 9 7.11 4.25 14.95
CA ILE A 9 7.70 4.89 13.78
C ILE A 9 6.56 5.67 13.09
N GLY A 10 6.70 7.00 13.05
CA GLY A 10 5.77 7.84 12.29
C GLY A 10 6.16 7.84 10.82
N THR A 11 5.22 7.53 9.93
CA THR A 11 5.47 7.50 8.48
C THR A 11 4.76 8.65 7.78
N ALA A 12 5.42 9.27 6.80
CA ALA A 12 4.76 10.15 5.85
C ALA A 12 4.31 9.32 4.64
N HIS A 13 3.02 9.40 4.28
CA HIS A 13 2.51 8.74 3.08
C HIS A 13 3.27 9.22 1.85
N VAL A 14 3.67 8.27 0.99
CA VAL A 14 4.38 8.57 -0.26
C VAL A 14 5.76 9.22 -0.01
N SER A 15 6.57 8.57 0.84
CA SER A 15 7.92 9.05 1.19
C SER A 15 8.95 7.92 1.14
N GLU A 16 9.93 8.01 0.24
CA GLU A 16 11.04 7.04 0.14
C GLU A 16 11.81 6.97 1.46
N LYS A 17 12.00 8.13 2.09
CA LYS A 17 12.65 8.23 3.40
C LYS A 17 11.89 7.46 4.47
N SER A 18 10.55 7.49 4.47
CA SER A 18 9.76 6.73 5.45
C SER A 18 9.89 5.22 5.21
N VAL A 19 9.93 4.78 3.94
CA VAL A 19 10.16 3.39 3.57
C VAL A 19 11.50 2.89 4.09
N GLU A 20 12.56 3.67 3.86
CA GLU A 20 13.91 3.33 4.31
C GLU A 20 14.03 3.32 5.84
N GLU A 21 13.46 4.33 6.52
CA GLU A 21 13.48 4.43 7.99
C GLU A 21 12.78 3.25 8.66
N VAL A 22 11.62 2.84 8.13
CA VAL A 22 10.87 1.67 8.60
C VAL A 22 11.70 0.40 8.43
N LYS A 23 12.23 0.17 7.22
CA LYS A 23 13.01 -1.03 6.90
C LYS A 23 14.25 -1.13 7.79
N ASN A 24 15.06 -0.07 7.85
CA ASN A 24 16.29 -0.06 8.64
C ASN A 24 15.99 -0.24 10.12
N THR A 25 14.94 0.41 10.64
CA THR A 25 14.56 0.23 12.05
C THR A 25 14.25 -1.23 12.39
N ILE A 26 13.46 -1.92 11.56
CA ILE A 26 13.08 -3.31 11.81
C ILE A 26 14.30 -4.22 11.72
N ILE A 27 15.12 -4.05 10.68
CA ILE A 27 16.36 -4.81 10.47
C ILE A 27 17.34 -4.61 11.63
N GLU A 28 17.49 -3.40 12.15
CA GLU A 28 18.43 -3.14 13.24
C GLU A 28 17.90 -3.64 14.59
N SER A 29 16.60 -3.47 14.85
CA SER A 29 16.02 -3.78 16.17
C SER A 29 15.58 -5.23 16.36
N HIS A 30 15.39 -6.01 15.29
CA HIS A 30 14.95 -7.42 15.33
C HIS A 30 13.79 -7.67 16.34
N PRO A 31 12.64 -6.97 16.18
CA PRO A 31 11.54 -7.10 17.13
C PRO A 31 10.88 -8.48 17.06
N ASP A 32 10.22 -8.92 18.13
CA ASP A 32 9.41 -10.14 18.07
C ASP A 32 8.17 -9.98 17.16
N VAL A 33 7.60 -8.76 17.17
CA VAL A 33 6.37 -8.41 16.44
C VAL A 33 6.50 -7.04 15.79
N VAL A 34 6.11 -6.95 14.51
CA VAL A 34 5.91 -5.70 13.78
C VAL A 34 4.41 -5.46 13.63
N ALA A 35 3.90 -4.45 14.33
CA ALA A 35 2.51 -4.02 14.25
C ALA A 35 2.36 -2.95 13.15
N VAL A 36 1.46 -3.19 12.18
CA VAL A 36 1.24 -2.31 11.03
C VAL A 36 -0.17 -1.75 11.08
N GLU A 37 -0.30 -0.42 10.97
CA GLU A 37 -1.56 0.32 10.86
C GLU A 37 -2.23 0.05 9.50
N LEU A 38 -2.69 -1.19 9.32
CA LEU A 38 -3.36 -1.64 8.12
C LEU A 38 -4.38 -2.74 8.45
N ASP A 39 -5.54 -2.73 7.79
CA ASP A 39 -6.52 -3.81 7.87
C ASP A 39 -6.24 -4.94 6.87
N VAL A 40 -6.87 -6.10 7.11
CA VAL A 40 -6.67 -7.32 6.32
C VAL A 40 -6.99 -7.12 4.82
N ASN A 41 -8.08 -6.42 4.50
CA ASN A 41 -8.50 -6.21 3.11
C ASN A 41 -7.51 -5.31 2.39
N ARG A 42 -7.09 -4.20 3.02
CA ARG A 42 -6.08 -3.29 2.46
C ARG A 42 -4.73 -3.97 2.32
N TYR A 43 -4.31 -4.81 3.27
CA TYR A 43 -3.09 -5.61 3.16
C TYR A 43 -3.12 -6.54 1.94
N HIS A 44 -4.21 -7.29 1.75
CA HIS A 44 -4.36 -8.14 0.57
C HIS A 44 -4.33 -7.35 -0.73
N ASN A 45 -4.95 -6.17 -0.77
CA ASN A 45 -4.90 -5.30 -1.95
C ASN A 45 -3.47 -4.85 -2.26
N LEU A 46 -2.70 -4.40 -1.27
CA LEU A 46 -1.29 -4.01 -1.48
C LEU A 46 -0.45 -5.16 -2.00
N ILE A 47 -0.62 -6.37 -1.46
CA ILE A 47 0.09 -7.58 -1.93
C ILE A 47 -0.33 -7.95 -3.36
N ASN A 48 -1.61 -7.88 -3.68
CA ASN A 48 -2.11 -8.18 -5.03
C ASN A 48 -1.62 -7.15 -6.06
N GLU A 49 -1.63 -5.87 -5.71
CA GLU A 49 -1.09 -4.79 -6.54
C GLU A 49 0.41 -4.98 -6.79
N LYS A 50 1.18 -5.34 -5.76
CA LYS A 50 2.61 -5.68 -5.90
C LYS A 50 2.83 -6.85 -6.86
N LYS A 51 1.95 -7.86 -6.82
CA LYS A 51 1.97 -9.04 -7.73
C LYS A 51 1.45 -8.73 -9.14
N GLY A 52 1.02 -7.49 -9.42
CA GLY A 52 0.41 -7.12 -10.71
C GLY A 52 -0.97 -7.72 -10.93
N ILE A 53 -1.61 -8.25 -9.89
CA ILE A 53 -2.96 -8.79 -9.94
C ILE A 53 -3.93 -7.62 -9.72
N THR A 54 -4.32 -6.94 -10.81
CA THR A 54 -5.42 -5.98 -10.76
C THR A 54 -6.76 -6.71 -10.91
N GLN A 55 -7.64 -6.59 -9.90
CA GLN A 55 -9.03 -7.05 -10.04
C GLN A 55 -9.71 -6.33 -11.23
N ASP A 56 -10.23 -7.15 -12.14
CA ASP A 56 -10.92 -6.89 -13.40
C ASP A 56 -11.18 -5.42 -13.79
N LYS A 57 -10.21 -4.84 -14.51
CA LYS A 57 -10.48 -3.70 -15.41
C LYS A 57 -11.36 -4.13 -16.60
N ASP A 58 -11.31 -5.41 -16.98
CA ASP A 58 -11.94 -5.91 -18.21
C ASP A 58 -13.47 -5.94 -18.16
N ILE A 59 -14.07 -6.18 -16.98
CA ILE A 59 -15.53 -6.19 -16.81
C ILE A 59 -16.12 -4.79 -17.04
N LYS A 60 -15.49 -3.74 -16.50
CA LYS A 60 -15.93 -2.34 -16.68
C LYS A 60 -15.80 -1.87 -18.12
N ILE A 61 -14.76 -2.29 -18.84
CA ILE A 61 -14.52 -1.86 -20.23
C ILE A 61 -15.62 -2.39 -21.18
N ARG A 62 -16.04 -3.65 -21.02
CA ARG A 62 -17.12 -4.23 -21.85
C ARG A 62 -18.48 -3.56 -21.64
N GLU A 63 -18.78 -3.13 -20.42
CA GLU A 63 -20.04 -2.41 -20.12
C GLU A 63 -20.03 -0.99 -20.69
N ILE A 64 -18.92 -0.26 -20.58
CA ILE A 64 -18.80 1.11 -21.10
C ILE A 64 -18.82 1.14 -22.64
N LEU A 65 -18.20 0.15 -23.30
CA LEU A 65 -18.20 0.04 -24.76
C LEU A 65 -19.61 -0.20 -25.35
N LYS A 66 -20.52 -0.84 -24.60
CA LYS A 66 -21.92 -1.04 -25.04
C LYS A 66 -22.75 0.26 -25.06
N GLY A 67 -22.28 1.32 -24.39
CA GLY A 67 -22.98 2.60 -24.25
C GLY A 67 -22.57 3.70 -25.26
N ASN A 68 -21.78 3.39 -26.29
CA ASN A 68 -21.30 4.34 -27.33
C ASN A 68 -20.41 5.52 -26.85
N ASN A 69 -19.92 5.54 -25.61
CA ASN A 69 -19.17 6.67 -25.07
C ASN A 69 -17.63 6.54 -25.23
N ILE A 70 -17.17 6.42 -26.47
CA ILE A 70 -15.73 6.34 -26.80
C ILE A 70 -14.95 7.57 -26.29
N SER A 71 -15.55 8.76 -26.33
CA SER A 71 -14.94 9.99 -25.80
C SER A 71 -14.66 9.91 -24.30
N MET A 72 -15.59 9.34 -23.51
CA MET A 72 -15.41 9.14 -22.08
C MET A 72 -14.31 8.12 -21.79
N LEU A 73 -14.21 7.04 -22.58
CA LEU A 73 -13.11 6.08 -22.47
C LEU A 73 -11.75 6.72 -22.75
N LEU A 74 -11.65 7.60 -23.76
CA LEU A 74 -10.42 8.32 -24.07
C LEU A 74 -10.04 9.30 -22.95
N VAL A 75 -11.02 10.03 -22.39
CA VAL A 75 -10.79 10.95 -21.25
C VAL A 75 -10.35 10.16 -20.01
N SER A 76 -11.02 9.06 -19.67
CA SER A 76 -10.64 8.20 -18.55
C SER A 76 -9.28 7.55 -18.75
N GLY A 77 -8.95 7.10 -19.97
CA GLY A 77 -7.64 6.55 -20.31
C GLY A 77 -6.53 7.59 -20.18
N PHE A 78 -6.77 8.80 -20.68
CA PHE A 78 -5.86 9.93 -20.54
C PHE A 78 -5.65 10.31 -19.08
N LEU A 79 -6.72 10.46 -18.29
CA LEU A 79 -6.65 10.74 -16.86
C LEU A 79 -5.90 9.65 -16.11
N SER A 80 -6.17 8.38 -16.42
CA SER A 80 -5.50 7.25 -15.79
C SER A 80 -4.01 7.19 -16.13
N TYR A 81 -3.63 7.55 -17.36
CA TYR A 81 -2.22 7.70 -17.77
C TYR A 81 -1.52 8.82 -16.98
N PHE A 82 -2.15 9.99 -16.85
CA PHE A 82 -1.58 11.10 -16.07
C PHE A 82 -1.51 10.78 -14.57
N GLN A 83 -2.52 10.13 -14.00
CA GLN A 83 -2.49 9.65 -12.62
C GLN A 83 -1.34 8.66 -12.39
N LYS A 84 -1.13 7.71 -13.32
CA LYS A 84 -0.02 6.76 -13.27
C LYS A 84 1.32 7.48 -13.35
N LYS A 85 1.46 8.43 -14.28
CA LYS A 85 2.69 9.19 -14.48
C LYS A 85 3.05 10.09 -13.29
N ILE A 86 2.06 10.78 -12.70
CA ILE A 86 2.26 11.56 -11.47
C ILE A 86 2.66 10.62 -10.32
N GLY A 87 2.01 9.46 -10.18
CA GLY A 87 2.38 8.46 -9.18
C GLY A 87 3.78 7.87 -9.37
N GLU A 88 4.25 7.77 -10.63
CA GLU A 88 5.63 7.40 -10.97
C GLU A 88 6.62 8.53 -10.63
N GLU A 89 6.24 9.80 -10.78
CA GLU A 89 7.07 10.97 -10.43
C GLU A 89 7.22 11.19 -8.92
N VAL A 90 6.30 10.70 -8.08
CA VAL A 90 6.47 10.71 -6.61
C VAL A 90 7.26 9.47 -6.11
N GLY A 91 7.63 8.55 -7.01
CA GLY A 91 8.51 7.39 -6.77
C GLY A 91 7.92 6.28 -5.87
N VAL A 92 7.03 6.64 -4.95
CA VAL A 92 6.52 5.78 -3.88
C VAL A 92 5.01 5.68 -3.96
N LYS A 93 4.49 4.46 -3.83
CA LYS A 93 3.04 4.25 -3.80
C LYS A 93 2.53 4.43 -2.37
N PRO A 94 1.30 4.91 -2.16
CA PRO A 94 0.66 4.83 -0.86
C PRO A 94 0.71 3.41 -0.30
N GLY A 95 1.10 3.24 0.96
CA GLY A 95 1.26 1.93 1.59
C GLY A 95 2.58 1.22 1.29
N SER A 96 3.51 1.85 0.55
CA SER A 96 4.86 1.31 0.36
C SER A 96 5.61 1.15 1.69
N GLU A 97 5.41 2.05 2.65
CA GLU A 97 5.96 1.94 4.00
C GLU A 97 5.42 0.71 4.75
N MET A 98 4.13 0.41 4.58
CA MET A 98 3.48 -0.74 5.20
C MET A 98 3.98 -2.05 4.59
N LEU A 99 4.10 -2.11 3.26
CA LEU A 99 4.70 -3.24 2.56
C LEU A 99 6.15 -3.47 3.01
N ALA A 100 6.96 -2.42 3.06
CA ALA A 100 8.33 -2.50 3.54
C ALA A 100 8.42 -2.98 4.99
N ALA A 101 7.49 -2.58 5.86
CA ALA A 101 7.41 -3.09 7.23
C ALA A 101 7.18 -4.61 7.24
N THR A 102 6.21 -5.09 6.45
CA THR A 102 5.90 -6.54 6.39
C THR A 102 7.05 -7.35 5.78
N GLU A 103 7.72 -6.83 4.76
CA GLU A 103 8.86 -7.49 4.13
C GLU A 103 10.09 -7.55 5.04
N ALA A 104 10.39 -6.44 5.73
CA ALA A 104 11.47 -6.42 6.71
C ALA A 104 11.19 -7.34 7.90
N ALA A 105 9.93 -7.42 8.36
CA ALA A 105 9.51 -8.36 9.39
C ALA A 105 9.74 -9.81 8.96
N GLU A 106 9.33 -10.17 7.73
CA GLU A 106 9.60 -11.50 7.16
C GLU A 106 11.11 -11.78 7.06
N GLU A 107 11.91 -10.79 6.64
CA GLU A 107 13.37 -10.91 6.49
C GLU A 107 14.08 -11.25 7.81
N VAL A 108 13.64 -10.66 8.93
CA VAL A 108 14.22 -10.90 10.26
C VAL A 108 13.50 -11.98 11.06
N GLY A 109 12.42 -12.57 10.52
CA GLY A 109 11.63 -13.61 11.18
C GLY A 109 10.66 -13.11 12.26
N SER A 110 10.34 -11.82 12.27
CA SER A 110 9.32 -11.23 13.15
C SER A 110 7.91 -11.66 12.75
N GLN A 111 6.99 -11.68 13.71
CA GLN A 111 5.56 -11.80 13.42
C GLN A 111 5.00 -10.47 12.91
N VAL A 112 4.09 -10.51 11.94
CA VAL A 112 3.35 -9.33 11.48
C VAL A 112 1.97 -9.30 12.13
N ALA A 113 1.63 -8.18 12.76
CA ALA A 113 0.31 -7.93 13.32
C ALA A 113 -0.37 -6.76 12.59
N LEU A 114 -1.53 -7.00 12.00
CA LEU A 114 -2.37 -5.97 11.39
C LEU A 114 -3.28 -5.38 12.48
N ILE A 115 -3.08 -4.11 12.82
CA ILE A 115 -3.70 -3.49 14.01
C ILE A 115 -4.84 -2.52 13.72
N ASP A 116 -5.20 -2.36 12.45
CA ASP A 116 -6.26 -1.45 12.04
C ASP A 116 -7.61 -2.17 11.92
N ARG A 117 -8.70 -1.43 12.16
CA ARG A 117 -10.06 -1.96 11.93
C ARG A 117 -10.38 -1.94 10.45
N ASP A 118 -11.32 -2.79 10.05
CA ASP A 118 -11.88 -2.71 8.70
C ASP A 118 -12.33 -1.27 8.42
N ILE A 119 -11.79 -0.71 7.33
CA ILE A 119 -12.06 0.66 6.91
C ILE A 119 -13.55 0.92 6.66
N GLN A 120 -14.32 -0.10 6.29
CA GLN A 120 -15.77 0.01 6.09
C GLN A 120 -16.56 0.24 7.38
N ILE A 121 -15.97 -0.09 8.54
CA ILE A 121 -16.59 0.17 9.86
C ILE A 121 -16.25 1.58 10.35
N THR A 122 -15.11 2.13 9.91
CA THR A 122 -14.52 3.35 10.49
C THR A 122 -14.83 4.62 9.67
N LEU A 123 -15.23 4.48 8.40
CA LEU A 123 -15.72 5.58 7.54
C LEU A 123 -17.24 5.76 7.64
#